data_AF-A0A5C6GI21-F1
#
_entry.id   AF-A0A5C6GI21-F1
#
_cell.length_a   1.000
_cell.length_b   1.000
_cell.length_c   1.000
_cell.angle_alpha   90.00
_cell.angle_beta   90.00
_cell.angle_gamma   90.00
#
_symmetry.space_group_name_H-M   'P 1'
#
loop_
_entity.id
_entity.type
_entity.pdbx_description
1 polymer ?
#
loop_
_entity_poly.entity_id
_entity_poly.type
_entity_poly.pdbx_seq_one_letter_code
_entity_poly.pdbx_strand_id
1 'polypeptide(L)'
;MLILWALAVIPGAVALTTRQPRESSSYAVLNDTFTIQGHPDLVVPHGSREAVAQGLCDDRGFDENPPAPLPQRATAEDLEFQPALDFDTDSCYNVPAIGPDGHIDRGRSRHETNTEGCRDEFDLDHSNVYSRQRCNNGWCAYLYDYFFEKDIGDRICIGHQYDWEHLQVWTKNGVPQFGCVSAHGKYDARLWKDIPKEGNHMKAVYNKDGAIGTHYFRFSMGAGDEPPENHKHVWWRSWLVSYNGFPSVELRNKLVAYDFGAADIAISDAAFPSNLESCASSIKDQFPDFKFDYKLDQGSPGCHQKRYIISRANSGHFLAGKTIVIAGAGIAGLAFAIGIRKQWNLELEPPTTILCDRDSRDLATWRRRENYTVSITGYNEAGGLVAPEKLGLIDAVLSKAVAGLNGTGSFTIWGPNWSHRFHSQRHPIAGLPTASIRIVRKELRRVLIDAWESTEHSSIQWNSQCTNVERTQNNRLRVYLKSKHEASEEAHADCDMLIAADGANSKRRGILRPDHGLRYTGAVLRGGLASSPEGVPNTGVTCFVSPVNQSTVLWAVENLEEQPTKELAREATREQRRAVSNDGAKLGRVFQEPFPTMAKRTDSQ
;
A
#
# COMPACT_ATOMS: atom_id res chain seq x y z
N MET A 1 32.31 -0.57 -8.32
CA MET A 1 32.34 -0.30 -6.88
C MET A 1 31.38 0.86 -6.61
N LEU A 2 30.07 0.58 -6.58
CA LEU A 2 29.03 1.56 -6.25
C LEU A 2 28.91 1.61 -4.73
N ILE A 3 29.24 2.76 -4.14
CA ILE A 3 29.07 3.03 -2.71
C ILE A 3 27.58 3.39 -2.54
N LEU A 4 26.77 2.45 -2.05
CA LEU A 4 25.37 2.68 -1.70
C LEU A 4 25.29 3.41 -0.35
N TRP A 5 24.58 4.53 -0.33
CA TRP A 5 24.38 5.41 0.83
C TRP A 5 22.91 5.35 1.23
N ALA A 6 22.58 4.77 2.38
CA ALA A 6 21.18 4.61 2.78
C ALA A 6 20.87 5.36 4.09
N LEU A 7 20.13 6.47 3.99
CA LEU A 7 19.37 7.05 5.10
C LEU A 7 17.91 6.62 4.92
N ALA A 8 17.41 5.74 5.78
CA ALA A 8 16.02 5.28 5.74
C ALA A 8 15.18 6.06 6.75
N VAL A 9 14.07 6.66 6.28
CA VAL A 9 13.08 7.36 7.11
C VAL A 9 11.81 6.52 7.13
N ILE A 10 11.31 6.19 8.32
CA ILE A 10 10.14 5.33 8.47
C ILE A 10 9.15 5.96 9.47
N PRO A 11 8.03 6.54 9.00
CA PRO A 11 6.94 6.98 9.88
C PRO A 11 6.30 5.80 10.65
N GLY A 12 5.76 6.06 11.86
CA GLY A 12 5.24 5.06 12.81
C GLY A 12 4.30 4.01 12.23
N ALA A 13 3.34 4.44 11.41
CA ALA A 13 2.38 3.55 10.73
C ALA A 13 2.91 2.97 9.40
N VAL A 14 3.90 3.64 8.79
CA VAL A 14 4.51 3.24 7.51
C VAL A 14 5.57 2.14 7.71
N ALA A 15 6.10 1.99 8.92
CA ALA A 15 7.04 0.92 9.26
C ALA A 15 6.46 -0.49 9.22
N LEU A 16 5.15 -0.58 9.28
CA LEU A 16 4.41 -1.82 9.17
C LEU A 16 4.01 -2.11 7.72
N THR A 17 4.36 -1.21 6.78
CA THR A 17 4.12 -1.37 5.35
C THR A 17 5.33 -2.07 4.72
N THR A 18 5.10 -2.98 3.78
CA THR A 18 6.16 -3.86 3.26
C THR A 18 6.81 -3.38 1.96
N ARG A 19 6.66 -2.10 1.58
CA ARG A 19 7.20 -1.55 0.32
C ARG A 19 8.59 -0.92 0.54
N GLN A 20 9.58 -1.26 -0.29
CA GLN A 20 10.91 -0.62 -0.31
C GLN A 20 10.87 0.80 -0.93
N PRO A 21 11.71 1.76 -0.46
CA PRO A 21 11.87 3.07 -1.10
C PRO A 21 12.70 2.99 -2.39
N ARG A 22 12.33 3.75 -3.43
CA ARG A 22 13.07 3.84 -4.72
C ARG A 22 14.35 4.68 -4.61
N GLU A 23 15.44 4.18 -5.19
CA GLU A 23 16.56 4.97 -5.69
C GLU A 23 16.33 5.30 -7.17
N SER A 24 16.01 6.56 -7.52
CA SER A 24 16.44 7.17 -8.79
C SER A 24 16.17 8.68 -8.79
N SER A 25 17.10 9.40 -9.40
CA SER A 25 17.36 10.83 -9.32
C SER A 25 16.29 11.75 -9.91
N SER A 26 15.45 12.34 -9.04
CA SER A 26 14.98 13.73 -9.08
C SER A 26 14.14 13.93 -7.83
N TYR A 27 14.45 14.97 -7.04
CA TYR A 27 14.03 15.18 -5.65
C TYR A 27 12.54 15.50 -5.49
N ALA A 28 11.65 14.54 -5.78
CA ALA A 28 10.23 14.57 -5.45
C ALA A 28 9.89 13.37 -4.54
N VAL A 29 10.39 13.46 -3.31
CA VAL A 29 9.71 13.17 -2.05
C VAL A 29 8.44 12.28 -2.15
N LEU A 30 8.58 10.98 -1.82
CA LEU A 30 7.52 10.19 -1.19
C LEU A 30 7.35 10.68 0.27
N ASN A 31 6.65 11.79 0.49
CA ASN A 31 6.19 12.23 1.83
C ASN A 31 4.68 12.43 1.90
N ASP A 32 3.87 11.92 0.98
CA ASP A 32 2.42 12.11 1.11
C ASP A 32 1.81 10.99 1.97
N THR A 33 2.23 10.98 3.23
CA THR A 33 1.48 10.39 4.34
C THR A 33 1.08 11.53 5.28
N PHE A 34 -0.21 11.84 5.32
CA PHE A 34 -0.73 12.91 6.17
C PHE A 34 -0.45 12.60 7.64
N THR A 35 0.20 13.55 8.31
CA THR A 35 0.28 13.57 9.77
C THR A 35 -0.43 14.84 10.22
N ILE A 36 -1.52 14.71 10.99
CA ILE A 36 -2.14 15.87 11.63
C ILE A 36 -1.15 16.39 12.67
N GLN A 37 -0.72 17.65 12.52
CA GLN A 37 0.16 18.28 13.49
C GLN A 37 -0.61 18.40 14.83
N GLY A 38 -0.21 17.58 15.80
CA GLY A 38 -0.91 17.40 17.09
C GLY A 38 -1.30 15.95 17.41
N HIS A 39 -1.36 15.06 16.40
CA HIS A 39 -1.63 13.64 16.59
C HIS A 39 -0.79 12.79 15.60
N PRO A 40 0.44 12.39 15.99
CA PRO A 40 1.48 11.94 15.05
C PRO A 40 1.24 10.60 14.35
N ASP A 41 0.17 9.85 14.69
CA ASP A 41 -0.09 8.51 14.15
C ASP A 41 -1.57 8.30 13.75
N LEU A 42 -2.35 9.37 13.49
CA LEU A 42 -3.69 9.22 12.89
C LEU A 42 -3.53 9.16 11.35
N VAL A 43 -3.50 7.95 10.80
CA VAL A 43 -3.48 7.73 9.35
C VAL A 43 -4.90 7.77 8.81
N VAL A 44 -5.21 8.83 8.09
CA VAL A 44 -6.34 8.87 7.16
C VAL A 44 -5.77 8.35 5.83
N PRO A 45 -6.25 7.22 5.29
CA PRO A 45 -5.85 6.79 3.94
C PRO A 45 -6.09 7.93 2.96
N HIS A 46 -5.23 8.08 1.95
CA HIS A 46 -5.37 9.09 0.88
C HIS A 46 -6.83 9.17 0.37
N GLY A 47 -7.44 8.01 0.12
CA GLY A 47 -8.81 7.89 -0.35
C GLY A 47 -9.93 8.25 0.65
N SER A 48 -9.63 8.71 1.86
CA SER A 48 -10.64 9.18 2.82
C SER A 48 -10.75 10.71 2.90
N ARG A 49 -9.78 11.46 2.32
CA ARG A 49 -9.88 12.92 2.14
C ARG A 49 -10.57 13.30 0.82
N GLU A 50 -10.21 12.64 -0.28
CA GLU A 50 -10.85 12.88 -1.59
C GLU A 50 -12.31 12.43 -1.61
N ALA A 51 -12.61 11.26 -1.03
CA ALA A 51 -13.97 10.70 -1.02
C ALA A 51 -15.01 11.54 -0.25
N VAL A 52 -14.57 12.49 0.58
CA VAL A 52 -15.46 13.33 1.40
C VAL A 52 -15.44 14.80 0.96
N ALA A 53 -14.33 15.30 0.40
CA ALA A 53 -14.22 16.69 -0.06
C ALA A 53 -14.64 16.90 -1.53
N GLN A 54 -14.62 15.85 -2.37
CA GLN A 54 -14.95 15.92 -3.79
C GLN A 54 -16.23 15.13 -4.06
N GLY A 55 -17.37 15.83 -4.07
CA GLY A 55 -18.55 15.27 -4.70
C GLY A 55 -18.27 15.08 -6.19
N LEU A 56 -18.27 13.81 -6.64
CA LEU A 56 -18.47 13.34 -8.01
C LEU A 56 -17.34 13.73 -9.01
N CYS A 57 -16.52 12.73 -9.37
CA CYS A 57 -15.44 12.75 -10.38
C CYS A 57 -14.26 13.72 -10.15
N ASP A 58 -13.17 13.22 -9.56
CA ASP A 58 -11.83 13.84 -9.65
C ASP A 58 -10.95 13.09 -10.67
N ASP A 59 -10.65 13.71 -11.79
CA ASP A 59 -9.73 13.16 -12.78
C ASP A 59 -8.36 13.82 -12.59
N ARG A 60 -7.28 13.04 -12.44
CA ARG A 60 -5.90 13.56 -12.23
C ARG A 60 -5.28 14.14 -13.52
N GLY A 61 -6.11 14.76 -14.37
CA GLY A 61 -5.86 15.07 -15.79
C GLY A 61 -5.80 13.79 -16.64
N PHE A 62 -6.12 13.91 -17.92
CA PHE A 62 -6.15 12.81 -18.89
C PHE A 62 -5.36 13.18 -20.15
N ASP A 63 -4.96 12.17 -20.92
CA ASP A 63 -4.36 12.38 -22.24
C ASP A 63 -5.46 12.34 -23.31
N GLU A 64 -5.32 13.15 -24.37
CA GLU A 64 -6.28 13.15 -25.47
C GLU A 64 -6.18 11.89 -26.34
N ASN A 65 -5.00 11.26 -26.36
CA ASN A 65 -4.72 10.00 -27.05
C ASN A 65 -3.70 9.21 -26.21
N PRO A 66 -3.73 7.86 -26.29
CA PRO A 66 -2.73 7.04 -25.64
C PRO A 66 -1.32 7.30 -26.21
N PRO A 67 -0.25 7.03 -25.44
CA PRO A 67 1.10 7.16 -25.94
C PRO A 67 1.37 6.17 -27.08
N ALA A 68 2.39 6.48 -27.88
CA ALA A 68 2.83 5.56 -28.93
C ALA A 68 3.19 4.18 -28.33
N PRO A 69 2.80 3.07 -28.98
CA PRO A 69 3.06 1.74 -28.46
C PRO A 69 4.56 1.44 -28.43
N LEU A 70 4.97 0.67 -27.42
CA LEU A 70 6.26 0.00 -27.43
C LEU A 70 6.29 -1.03 -28.56
N PRO A 71 7.46 -1.24 -29.20
CA PRO A 71 7.59 -2.26 -30.22
C PRO A 71 7.38 -3.65 -29.60
N GLN A 72 6.73 -4.56 -30.34
CA GLN A 72 6.60 -5.96 -29.93
C GLN A 72 7.98 -6.56 -29.63
N ARG A 73 8.15 -7.02 -28.39
CA ARG A 73 9.38 -7.63 -27.88
C ARG A 73 8.99 -8.74 -26.91
N ALA A 74 8.46 -9.81 -27.48
CA ALA A 74 7.95 -10.95 -26.74
C ALA A 74 8.78 -12.21 -26.97
N THR A 75 8.78 -13.12 -25.99
CA THR A 75 9.30 -14.48 -26.17
C THR A 75 8.39 -15.27 -27.10
N ALA A 76 8.89 -16.39 -27.65
CA ALA A 76 8.08 -17.23 -28.52
C ALA A 76 6.90 -17.83 -27.76
N GLU A 77 7.12 -18.24 -26.51
CA GLU A 77 6.11 -18.85 -25.66
C GLU A 77 5.06 -17.84 -25.17
N ASP A 78 5.47 -16.61 -24.84
CA ASP A 78 4.55 -15.51 -24.55
C ASP A 78 3.62 -15.22 -25.75
N LEU A 79 4.13 -15.31 -26.99
CA LEU A 79 3.30 -15.15 -28.19
C LEU A 79 2.43 -16.38 -28.46
N GLU A 80 2.95 -17.58 -28.21
CA GLU A 80 2.23 -18.84 -28.45
C GLU A 80 0.97 -18.96 -27.60
N PHE A 81 1.02 -18.49 -26.36
CA PHE A 81 -0.10 -18.58 -25.42
C PHE A 81 -0.83 -17.25 -25.20
N GLN A 82 -0.52 -16.21 -25.98
CA GLN A 82 -1.17 -14.91 -25.87
C GLN A 82 -2.69 -15.05 -26.04
N PRO A 83 -3.52 -14.59 -25.09
CA PRO A 83 -4.97 -14.60 -25.25
C PRO A 83 -5.43 -13.77 -26.43
N ALA A 84 -6.50 -14.22 -27.10
CA ALA A 84 -7.17 -13.46 -28.14
C ALA A 84 -8.42 -12.79 -27.54
N LEU A 85 -8.53 -11.48 -27.71
CA LEU A 85 -9.52 -10.66 -27.03
C LEU A 85 -10.68 -10.26 -27.93
N ASP A 86 -11.83 -10.10 -27.29
CA ASP A 86 -12.88 -9.20 -27.73
C ASP A 86 -13.21 -8.19 -26.64
N PHE A 87 -13.93 -7.14 -27.01
CA PHE A 87 -14.31 -6.03 -26.14
C PHE A 87 -15.77 -5.73 -26.43
N ASP A 88 -16.64 -5.93 -25.45
CA ASP A 88 -18.07 -5.64 -25.60
C ASP A 88 -18.25 -4.17 -26.02
N THR A 89 -19.31 -3.88 -26.77
CA THR A 89 -19.57 -2.56 -27.38
C THR A 89 -19.60 -1.39 -26.39
N ASP A 90 -19.73 -1.65 -25.09
CA ASP A 90 -19.75 -0.67 -24.02
C ASP A 90 -18.42 -0.54 -23.23
N SER A 91 -17.33 -1.06 -23.79
CA SER A 91 -15.99 -1.06 -23.17
C SER A 91 -14.91 -0.34 -23.99
N CYS A 92 -13.87 0.17 -23.32
CA CYS A 92 -12.66 0.69 -23.97
C CYS A 92 -11.81 -0.44 -24.58
N TYR A 93 -10.92 -0.11 -25.52
CA TYR A 93 -9.83 -1.00 -25.91
C TYR A 93 -8.65 -0.90 -24.94
N ASN A 94 -7.84 -1.96 -24.87
CA ASN A 94 -6.58 -1.87 -24.16
C ASN A 94 -5.59 -1.02 -24.95
N VAL A 95 -4.81 -0.18 -24.27
CA VAL A 95 -3.86 0.77 -24.89
C VAL A 95 -2.48 0.71 -24.21
N PRO A 96 -1.44 1.36 -24.76
CA PRO A 96 -0.13 1.41 -24.14
C PRO A 96 -0.14 2.23 -22.85
N ALA A 97 0.08 1.58 -21.70
CA ALA A 97 0.29 2.29 -20.44
C ALA A 97 1.55 3.19 -20.39
N ILE A 98 2.54 2.97 -21.28
CA ILE A 98 3.77 3.77 -21.33
C ILE A 98 4.33 3.84 -22.76
N GLY A 99 4.78 5.04 -23.16
CA GLY A 99 5.44 5.27 -24.44
C GLY A 99 6.95 5.03 -24.45
N PRO A 100 7.61 4.96 -25.63
CA PRO A 100 9.06 4.81 -25.76
C PRO A 100 9.88 5.94 -25.10
N ASP A 101 9.29 7.13 -24.96
CA ASP A 101 9.86 8.29 -24.27
C ASP A 101 9.69 8.22 -22.74
N GLY A 102 8.96 7.21 -22.26
CA GLY A 102 8.61 7.02 -20.87
C GLY A 102 7.41 7.83 -20.41
N HIS A 103 6.67 8.51 -21.28
CA HIS A 103 5.38 9.09 -20.92
C HIS A 103 4.43 7.99 -20.45
N ILE A 104 3.89 8.11 -19.25
CA ILE A 104 2.89 7.17 -18.73
C ILE A 104 1.53 7.77 -19.06
N ASP A 105 0.68 6.95 -19.66
CA ASP A 105 -0.69 7.29 -19.98
C ASP A 105 -1.42 7.80 -18.72
N ARG A 106 -2.02 8.98 -18.84
CA ARG A 106 -2.73 9.65 -17.74
C ARG A 106 -4.20 9.23 -17.62
N GLY A 107 -4.61 8.21 -18.35
CA GLY A 107 -5.95 7.66 -18.36
C GLY A 107 -6.94 8.62 -19.01
N ARG A 108 -8.22 8.37 -18.76
CA ARG A 108 -9.35 9.14 -19.30
C ARG A 108 -10.27 9.67 -18.22
N SER A 109 -11.08 10.64 -18.61
CA SER A 109 -12.00 11.35 -17.72
C SER A 109 -13.15 10.45 -17.25
N ARG A 110 -13.52 10.54 -15.97
CA ARG A 110 -14.70 9.87 -15.43
C ARG A 110 -16.02 10.58 -15.75
N HIS A 111 -15.92 11.74 -16.38
CA HIS A 111 -17.05 12.51 -16.88
C HIS A 111 -17.51 12.07 -18.27
N GLU A 112 -16.65 11.32 -18.98
CA GLU A 112 -16.97 10.74 -20.28
C GLU A 112 -17.86 9.51 -20.13
N THR A 113 -18.59 9.17 -21.19
CA THR A 113 -19.29 7.87 -21.26
C THR A 113 -18.29 6.71 -21.32
N ASN A 114 -18.74 5.47 -21.10
CA ASN A 114 -17.86 4.29 -20.96
C ASN A 114 -16.88 4.10 -22.13
N THR A 115 -17.26 4.50 -23.34
CA THR A 115 -16.46 4.29 -24.57
C THR A 115 -15.91 5.57 -25.20
N GLU A 116 -16.35 6.74 -24.72
CA GLU A 116 -15.94 8.02 -25.28
C GLU A 116 -14.43 8.23 -25.11
N GLY A 117 -13.73 8.53 -26.22
CA GLY A 117 -12.29 8.76 -26.24
C GLY A 117 -11.40 7.52 -26.15
N CYS A 118 -11.93 6.32 -25.86
CA CYS A 118 -11.10 5.12 -25.62
C CYS A 118 -11.51 3.90 -26.47
N ARG A 119 -12.40 4.12 -27.44
CA ARG A 119 -12.92 3.07 -28.33
C ARG A 119 -13.02 3.58 -29.75
N ASP A 120 -11.88 3.76 -30.40
CA ASP A 120 -11.82 3.91 -31.85
C ASP A 120 -10.92 2.85 -32.52
N GLU A 121 -10.90 2.82 -33.85
CA GLU A 121 -10.06 1.86 -34.59
C GLU A 121 -8.56 2.14 -34.39
N PHE A 122 -8.20 3.39 -34.11
CA PHE A 122 -6.82 3.79 -33.86
C PHE A 122 -6.31 3.21 -32.54
N ASP A 123 -7.09 3.29 -31.46
CA ASP A 123 -6.77 2.70 -30.15
C ASP A 123 -6.51 1.20 -30.27
N LEU A 124 -7.37 0.49 -31.02
CA LEU A 124 -7.25 -0.95 -31.23
C LEU A 124 -5.94 -1.29 -31.96
N ASP A 125 -5.64 -0.57 -33.04
CA ASP A 125 -4.43 -0.76 -33.87
C ASP A 125 -3.13 -0.35 -33.14
N HIS A 126 -3.20 0.52 -32.13
CA HIS A 126 -2.04 1.07 -31.42
C HIS A 126 -1.92 0.59 -29.97
N SER A 127 -2.30 -0.66 -29.73
CA SER A 127 -2.37 -1.26 -28.40
C SER A 127 -1.10 -2.02 -27.97
N ASN A 128 -0.85 -2.07 -26.66
CA ASN A 128 0.12 -2.98 -26.06
C ASN A 128 -0.53 -3.92 -25.04
N VAL A 129 0.09 -5.08 -24.88
CA VAL A 129 -0.12 -6.00 -23.75
C VAL A 129 1.24 -6.34 -23.16
N TYR A 130 1.28 -6.55 -21.86
CA TYR A 130 2.51 -6.83 -21.13
C TYR A 130 2.45 -8.22 -20.52
N SER A 131 3.49 -9.05 -20.69
CA SER A 131 3.49 -10.38 -20.06
C SER A 131 4.63 -10.59 -19.09
N ARG A 132 4.41 -11.50 -18.15
CA ARG A 132 5.46 -12.07 -17.33
C ARG A 132 5.17 -13.54 -17.09
N GLN A 133 6.19 -14.36 -17.28
CA GLN A 133 6.11 -15.79 -17.01
C GLN A 133 6.99 -16.22 -15.84
N ARG A 134 6.63 -17.36 -15.23
CA ARG A 134 7.42 -18.06 -14.22
C ARG A 134 7.32 -19.56 -14.44
N CYS A 135 8.45 -20.25 -14.44
CA CYS A 135 8.51 -21.68 -14.66
C CYS A 135 9.26 -22.40 -13.54
N ASN A 136 8.72 -23.51 -13.02
CA ASN A 136 9.43 -24.45 -12.17
C ASN A 136 8.69 -25.81 -12.12
N ASN A 137 9.43 -26.90 -11.86
CA ASN A 137 8.87 -28.26 -11.77
C ASN A 137 8.05 -28.70 -13.00
N GLY A 138 8.46 -28.26 -14.19
CA GLY A 138 7.77 -28.52 -15.46
C GLY A 138 6.48 -27.71 -15.66
N TRP A 139 6.04 -26.94 -14.68
CA TRP A 139 4.92 -26.02 -14.80
C TRP A 139 5.42 -24.63 -15.20
N CYS A 140 4.69 -23.96 -16.10
CA CYS A 140 4.92 -22.56 -16.46
C CYS A 140 3.60 -21.79 -16.39
N ALA A 141 3.63 -20.63 -15.76
CA ALA A 141 2.54 -19.67 -15.76
C ALA A 141 2.90 -18.48 -16.64
N TYR A 142 1.98 -18.05 -17.49
CA TYR A 142 2.10 -16.87 -18.35
C TYR A 142 0.98 -15.90 -17.95
N LEU A 143 1.34 -14.77 -17.35
CA LEU A 143 0.39 -13.72 -16.99
C LEU A 143 0.49 -12.59 -18.01
N TYR A 144 -0.65 -12.14 -18.52
CA TYR A 144 -0.81 -11.04 -19.46
C TYR A 144 -1.61 -9.93 -18.80
N ASP A 145 -1.04 -8.73 -18.73
CA ASP A 145 -1.64 -7.51 -18.19
C ASP A 145 -2.08 -6.60 -19.33
N TYR A 146 -3.34 -6.15 -19.26
CA TYR A 146 -3.97 -5.23 -20.20
C TYR A 146 -4.34 -3.95 -19.46
N PHE A 147 -3.94 -2.81 -20.01
CA PHE A 147 -4.23 -1.50 -19.44
C PHE A 147 -5.36 -0.83 -20.22
N PHE A 148 -6.31 -0.26 -19.50
CA PHE A 148 -7.37 0.57 -20.05
C PHE A 148 -7.32 1.94 -19.37
N GLU A 149 -7.61 3.00 -20.13
CA GLU A 149 -7.47 4.37 -19.64
C GLU A 149 -8.49 4.71 -18.53
N LYS A 150 -9.61 3.97 -18.49
CA LYS A 150 -10.68 4.12 -17.50
C LYS A 150 -11.49 2.82 -17.39
N ASP A 151 -12.21 2.72 -16.28
CA ASP A 151 -13.25 1.73 -16.08
C ASP A 151 -14.46 2.43 -15.43
N ILE A 152 -15.49 2.64 -16.24
CA ILE A 152 -16.68 3.44 -15.92
C ILE A 152 -17.92 2.64 -16.29
N GLY A 153 -18.89 2.58 -15.38
CA GLY A 153 -20.24 2.05 -15.65
C GLY A 153 -21.16 3.11 -16.27
N ASP A 154 -22.38 2.73 -16.67
CA ASP A 154 -23.33 3.57 -17.45
C ASP A 154 -23.74 4.92 -16.86
N ARG A 155 -23.25 5.28 -15.66
CA ARG A 155 -23.49 6.58 -15.03
C ARG A 155 -22.16 7.28 -14.74
N ILE A 156 -22.11 8.53 -15.18
CA ILE A 156 -21.02 9.49 -14.90
C ILE A 156 -20.59 9.38 -13.43
N CYS A 157 -19.28 9.25 -13.21
CA CYS A 157 -18.63 9.10 -11.90
C CYS A 157 -18.77 7.76 -11.16
N ILE A 158 -19.31 6.71 -11.78
CA ILE A 158 -19.25 5.34 -11.23
C ILE A 158 -18.07 4.61 -11.87
N GLY A 159 -16.98 4.44 -11.12
CA GLY A 159 -15.77 3.77 -11.59
C GLY A 159 -14.48 4.53 -11.26
N HIS A 160 -13.38 4.15 -11.91
CA HIS A 160 -12.06 4.72 -11.71
C HIS A 160 -11.37 5.14 -13.02
N GLN A 161 -10.53 6.17 -12.89
CA GLN A 161 -9.50 6.49 -13.87
C GLN A 161 -8.47 5.37 -13.78
N TYR A 162 -8.06 4.83 -14.94
CA TYR A 162 -7.28 3.60 -15.10
C TYR A 162 -8.04 2.31 -14.84
N ASP A 163 -7.68 1.29 -15.59
CA ASP A 163 -7.95 -0.10 -15.27
C ASP A 163 -6.78 -1.01 -15.67
N TRP A 164 -6.61 -2.08 -14.91
CA TRP A 164 -5.65 -3.14 -15.18
C TRP A 164 -6.35 -4.47 -14.96
N GLU A 165 -6.50 -5.22 -16.04
CA GLU A 165 -7.07 -6.56 -15.99
C GLU A 165 -6.05 -7.57 -16.54
N HIS A 166 -6.13 -8.79 -16.04
CA HIS A 166 -5.10 -9.80 -16.25
C HIS A 166 -5.65 -11.17 -16.61
N LEU A 167 -4.95 -11.80 -17.53
CA LEU A 167 -5.23 -13.14 -18.02
C LEU A 167 -4.06 -14.06 -17.73
N GLN A 168 -4.33 -15.32 -17.36
CA GLN A 168 -3.28 -16.29 -17.13
C GLN A 168 -3.47 -17.56 -17.95
N VAL A 169 -2.38 -18.09 -18.51
CA VAL A 169 -2.32 -19.42 -19.11
C VAL A 169 -1.30 -20.25 -18.35
N TRP A 170 -1.68 -21.46 -17.95
CA TRP A 170 -0.83 -22.38 -17.22
C TRP A 170 -0.56 -23.63 -18.05
N THR A 171 0.72 -23.98 -18.18
CA THR A 171 1.16 -25.12 -18.98
C THR A 171 1.94 -26.10 -18.12
N LYS A 172 1.91 -27.38 -18.53
CA LYS A 172 2.75 -28.45 -18.01
C LYS A 172 3.58 -29.00 -19.17
N ASN A 173 4.90 -28.87 -19.06
CA ASN A 173 5.86 -29.28 -20.09
C ASN A 173 5.52 -28.70 -21.47
N GLY A 174 5.12 -27.42 -21.52
CA GLY A 174 4.72 -26.72 -22.74
C GLY A 174 3.29 -27.00 -23.22
N VAL A 175 2.53 -27.87 -22.54
CA VAL A 175 1.14 -28.18 -22.90
C VAL A 175 0.18 -27.41 -22.00
N PRO A 176 -0.69 -26.52 -22.52
CA PRO A 176 -1.69 -25.81 -21.73
C PRO A 176 -2.63 -26.76 -20.96
N GLN A 177 -2.84 -26.45 -19.67
CA GLN A 177 -3.61 -27.27 -18.73
C GLN A 177 -4.84 -26.52 -18.21
N PHE A 178 -4.72 -25.23 -17.91
CA PHE A 178 -5.80 -24.37 -17.49
C PHE A 178 -5.51 -22.90 -17.80
N GLY A 179 -6.55 -22.08 -17.75
CA GLY A 179 -6.46 -20.62 -17.89
C GLY A 179 -7.32 -19.92 -16.87
N CYS A 180 -7.02 -18.64 -16.63
CA CYS A 180 -7.75 -17.79 -15.70
C CYS A 180 -8.04 -16.42 -16.32
N VAL A 181 -9.22 -15.90 -16.01
CA VAL A 181 -9.64 -14.53 -16.33
C VAL A 181 -9.85 -13.75 -15.03
N SER A 182 -9.37 -12.51 -14.96
CA SER A 182 -9.55 -11.67 -13.77
C SER A 182 -10.94 -11.05 -13.73
N ALA A 183 -11.49 -10.99 -12.52
CA ALA A 183 -12.75 -10.32 -12.25
C ALA A 183 -12.76 -9.72 -10.85
N HIS A 184 -12.69 -8.38 -10.79
CA HIS A 184 -12.80 -7.58 -9.57
C HIS A 184 -11.88 -8.07 -8.43
N GLY A 185 -10.61 -8.29 -8.76
CA GLY A 185 -9.57 -8.75 -7.83
C GLY A 185 -9.56 -10.25 -7.52
N LYS A 186 -10.36 -11.04 -8.24
CA LYS A 186 -10.36 -12.51 -8.20
C LYS A 186 -10.09 -13.09 -9.59
N TYR A 187 -10.02 -14.43 -9.68
CA TYR A 187 -9.90 -15.14 -10.94
C TYR A 187 -11.03 -16.18 -11.09
N ASP A 188 -11.67 -16.22 -12.26
CA ASP A 188 -12.39 -17.42 -12.74
C ASP A 188 -11.38 -18.30 -13.48
N ALA A 189 -11.22 -19.55 -13.02
CA ALA A 189 -10.25 -20.49 -13.57
C ALA A 189 -10.97 -21.68 -14.19
N ARG A 190 -10.55 -22.10 -15.39
CA ARG A 190 -11.13 -23.24 -16.12
C ARG A 190 -10.05 -24.13 -16.68
N LEU A 191 -10.36 -25.43 -16.78
CA LEU A 191 -9.49 -26.39 -17.44
C LEU A 191 -9.35 -26.00 -18.91
N TRP A 192 -8.18 -26.18 -19.49
CA TRP A 192 -7.87 -25.73 -20.85
C TRP A 192 -8.84 -26.31 -21.88
N LYS A 193 -9.26 -27.57 -21.67
CA LYS A 193 -10.24 -28.25 -22.53
C LYS A 193 -11.61 -27.55 -22.57
N ASP A 194 -11.99 -26.85 -21.50
CA ASP A 194 -13.30 -26.23 -21.31
C ASP A 194 -13.30 -24.72 -21.68
N ILE A 195 -12.15 -24.19 -22.10
CA ILE A 195 -11.99 -22.80 -22.52
C ILE A 195 -12.14 -22.70 -24.06
N PRO A 196 -13.03 -21.82 -24.57
CA PRO A 196 -13.06 -21.45 -25.98
C PRO A 196 -11.73 -20.81 -26.40
N LYS A 197 -11.20 -21.21 -27.55
CA LYS A 197 -9.86 -20.84 -27.99
C LYS A 197 -9.72 -20.92 -29.51
N GLU A 198 -8.79 -20.13 -30.06
CA GLU A 198 -8.26 -20.30 -31.41
C GLU A 198 -6.82 -20.81 -31.33
N GLY A 199 -6.58 -22.05 -31.76
CA GLY A 199 -5.28 -22.70 -31.52
C GLY A 199 -4.93 -22.72 -30.03
N ASN A 200 -3.79 -22.11 -29.67
CA ASN A 200 -3.31 -21.97 -28.29
C ASN A 200 -3.69 -20.63 -27.62
N HIS A 201 -4.54 -19.83 -28.27
CA HIS A 201 -4.98 -18.53 -27.78
C HIS A 201 -6.36 -18.67 -27.15
N MET A 202 -6.45 -18.58 -25.82
CA MET A 202 -7.75 -18.57 -25.17
C MET A 202 -8.53 -17.31 -25.55
N LYS A 203 -9.83 -17.47 -25.78
CA LYS A 203 -10.75 -16.38 -26.13
C LYS A 203 -11.33 -15.78 -24.85
N ALA A 204 -11.04 -14.52 -24.61
CA ALA A 204 -11.54 -13.76 -23.46
C ALA A 204 -12.20 -12.45 -23.93
N VAL A 205 -13.21 -12.00 -23.20
CA VAL A 205 -13.94 -10.79 -23.51
C VAL A 205 -13.83 -9.83 -22.33
N TYR A 206 -13.41 -8.60 -22.61
CA TYR A 206 -13.48 -7.50 -21.65
C TYR A 206 -14.94 -7.01 -21.64
N ASN A 207 -15.60 -7.24 -20.51
CA ASN A 207 -17.05 -7.17 -20.37
C ASN A 207 -17.43 -6.28 -19.18
N LYS A 208 -18.55 -5.56 -19.29
CA LYS A 208 -19.10 -4.77 -18.19
C LYS A 208 -20.01 -5.58 -17.26
N ASP A 209 -19.87 -5.44 -15.94
CA ASP A 209 -20.72 -6.13 -14.95
C ASP A 209 -22.13 -5.54 -14.86
N GLY A 210 -23.01 -6.00 -15.76
CA GLY A 210 -24.40 -5.59 -15.82
C GLY A 210 -24.55 -4.10 -16.11
N ALA A 211 -25.73 -3.54 -15.81
CA ALA A 211 -26.09 -2.18 -16.20
C ALA A 211 -25.43 -1.06 -15.35
N ILE A 212 -24.73 -1.40 -14.26
CA ILE A 212 -24.18 -0.38 -13.33
C ILE A 212 -22.78 -0.73 -12.79
N GLY A 213 -22.24 -1.90 -13.09
CA GLY A 213 -20.95 -2.34 -12.60
C GLY A 213 -19.78 -1.84 -13.44
N THR A 214 -18.59 -2.18 -12.95
CA THR A 214 -17.30 -1.97 -13.60
C THR A 214 -16.96 -3.13 -14.53
N HIS A 215 -15.87 -3.01 -15.27
CA HIS A 215 -15.43 -4.03 -16.22
C HIS A 215 -14.69 -5.17 -15.52
N TYR A 216 -14.60 -6.29 -16.24
CA TYR A 216 -13.82 -7.46 -15.90
C TYR A 216 -13.57 -8.33 -17.14
N PHE A 217 -12.65 -9.29 -17.06
CA PHE A 217 -12.55 -10.33 -18.07
C PHE A 217 -13.47 -11.51 -17.77
N ARG A 218 -14.19 -11.96 -18.81
CA ARG A 218 -14.84 -13.27 -18.85
C ARG A 218 -14.24 -14.14 -19.94
N PHE A 219 -14.36 -15.46 -19.79
CA PHE A 219 -14.16 -16.34 -20.94
C PHE A 219 -15.26 -16.09 -21.98
N SER A 220 -14.94 -16.29 -23.26
CA SER A 220 -15.95 -16.24 -24.32
C SER A 220 -17.10 -17.22 -24.05
N MET A 221 -18.30 -16.84 -24.47
CA MET A 221 -19.50 -17.65 -24.53
C MET A 221 -19.60 -18.47 -25.82
N GLY A 222 -18.53 -18.54 -26.63
CA GLY A 222 -18.52 -19.25 -27.91
C GLY A 222 -19.39 -18.54 -28.93
N ALA A 223 -20.41 -19.20 -29.46
CA ALA A 223 -21.27 -18.64 -30.50
C ALA A 223 -21.99 -17.32 -30.11
N GLY A 224 -22.07 -17.01 -28.81
CA GLY A 224 -22.62 -15.75 -28.32
C GLY A 224 -21.73 -14.52 -28.56
N ASP A 225 -20.42 -14.70 -28.77
CA ASP A 225 -19.46 -13.63 -29.04
C ASP A 225 -18.90 -13.72 -30.48
N GLU A 226 -19.67 -14.30 -31.41
CA GLU A 226 -19.25 -14.45 -32.81
C GLU A 226 -20.22 -13.70 -33.74
N PRO A 227 -19.73 -12.78 -34.61
CA PRO A 227 -18.35 -12.29 -34.63
C PRO A 227 -18.04 -11.39 -33.42
N PRO A 228 -16.75 -11.21 -33.08
CA PRO A 228 -16.32 -10.23 -32.08
C PRO A 228 -16.87 -8.81 -32.32
N GLU A 229 -17.15 -8.09 -31.23
CA GLU A 229 -17.76 -6.75 -31.21
C GLU A 229 -16.76 -5.60 -31.44
N ASN A 230 -15.46 -5.87 -31.43
CA ASN A 230 -14.43 -4.87 -31.77
C ASN A 230 -14.49 -4.42 -33.24
N HIS A 231 -13.88 -3.26 -33.54
CA HIS A 231 -13.92 -2.61 -34.87
C HIS A 231 -13.47 -3.48 -36.05
N LYS A 232 -12.67 -4.52 -35.79
CA LYS A 232 -12.14 -5.41 -36.84
C LYS A 232 -12.97 -6.67 -37.01
N HIS A 233 -13.92 -6.94 -36.09
CA HIS A 233 -14.73 -8.16 -36.04
C HIS A 233 -13.90 -9.45 -36.06
N VAL A 234 -12.74 -9.41 -35.39
CA VAL A 234 -11.83 -10.56 -35.24
C VAL A 234 -11.36 -10.70 -33.81
N TRP A 235 -10.96 -11.90 -33.41
CA TRP A 235 -10.30 -12.12 -32.13
C TRP A 235 -8.94 -11.42 -32.15
N TRP A 236 -8.81 -10.35 -31.36
CA TRP A 236 -7.72 -9.39 -31.48
C TRP A 236 -6.54 -9.76 -30.59
N ARG A 237 -5.31 -9.49 -31.06
CA ARG A 237 -4.07 -9.64 -30.28
C ARG A 237 -3.19 -8.41 -30.48
N SER A 238 -3.06 -7.63 -29.42
CA SER A 238 -2.18 -6.45 -29.36
C SER A 238 -0.70 -6.83 -29.40
N TRP A 239 0.16 -5.86 -29.71
CA TRP A 239 1.60 -6.07 -29.64
C TRP A 239 2.06 -6.37 -28.22
N LEU A 240 2.80 -7.47 -28.08
CA LEU A 240 3.20 -8.02 -26.79
C LEU A 240 4.61 -7.61 -26.38
N VAL A 241 4.76 -7.17 -25.13
CA VAL A 241 6.03 -6.85 -24.51
C VAL A 241 6.23 -7.76 -23.30
N SER A 242 7.16 -8.71 -23.41
CA SER A 242 7.54 -9.54 -22.25
C SER A 242 8.24 -8.70 -21.19
N TYR A 243 8.19 -9.14 -19.94
CA TYR A 243 8.81 -8.45 -18.79
C TYR A 243 10.31 -8.18 -18.96
N ASN A 244 11.01 -9.07 -19.67
CA ASN A 244 12.43 -8.89 -20.00
C ASN A 244 12.66 -8.36 -21.44
N GLY A 245 11.57 -8.12 -22.18
CA GLY A 245 11.57 -7.56 -23.53
C GLY A 245 11.39 -6.04 -23.58
N PHE A 246 11.10 -5.38 -22.46
CA PHE A 246 11.02 -3.92 -22.40
C PHE A 246 12.28 -3.27 -23.03
N PRO A 247 12.13 -2.16 -23.79
CA PRO A 247 13.25 -1.46 -24.41
C PRO A 247 14.41 -1.11 -23.47
N SER A 248 14.09 -0.80 -22.21
CA SER A 248 15.08 -0.64 -21.14
C SER A 248 14.50 -1.08 -19.79
N VAL A 249 15.40 -1.38 -18.84
CA VAL A 249 15.02 -1.72 -17.47
C VAL A 249 14.41 -0.51 -16.77
N GLU A 250 14.91 0.69 -17.07
CA GLU A 250 14.38 1.96 -16.55
C GLU A 250 12.93 2.17 -16.97
N LEU A 251 12.60 1.88 -18.24
CA LEU A 251 11.24 2.03 -18.76
C LEU A 251 10.28 1.05 -18.09
N ARG A 252 10.68 -0.22 -17.97
CA ARG A 252 9.93 -1.23 -17.22
C ARG A 252 9.69 -0.80 -15.78
N ASN A 253 10.78 -0.42 -15.09
CA ASN A 253 10.75 -0.03 -13.69
C ASN A 253 9.93 1.24 -13.48
N LYS A 254 9.84 2.13 -14.47
CA LYS A 254 8.97 3.29 -14.44
C LYS A 254 7.50 2.89 -14.49
N LEU A 255 7.12 2.01 -15.42
CA LEU A 255 5.74 1.51 -15.57
C LEU A 255 5.26 0.73 -14.35
N VAL A 256 5.94 -0.37 -13.98
CA VAL A 256 5.48 -1.31 -12.92
C VAL A 256 5.41 -0.69 -11.52
N ALA A 257 5.85 0.55 -11.43
CA ALA A 257 6.03 1.27 -10.20
C ALA A 257 5.18 2.57 -10.20
N TYR A 258 4.50 2.88 -11.29
CA TYR A 258 3.51 3.96 -11.30
C TYR A 258 2.30 3.63 -10.40
N ASP A 259 1.65 4.67 -9.88
CA ASP A 259 0.46 4.55 -9.06
C ASP A 259 -0.78 4.79 -9.94
N PHE A 260 -1.40 3.70 -10.37
CA PHE A 260 -2.65 3.71 -11.13
C PHE A 260 -3.90 3.81 -10.24
N GLY A 261 -3.75 4.27 -8.99
CA GLY A 261 -4.87 4.54 -8.09
C GLY A 261 -5.56 3.25 -7.63
N ALA A 262 -6.75 2.98 -8.19
CA ALA A 262 -7.53 1.79 -7.84
C ALA A 262 -7.14 0.55 -8.66
N ALA A 263 -6.46 0.75 -9.79
CA ALA A 263 -6.01 -0.31 -10.68
C ALA A 263 -4.60 -0.77 -10.32
N ASP A 264 -4.34 -2.08 -10.40
CA ASP A 264 -3.06 -2.68 -9.99
C ASP A 264 -2.47 -3.55 -11.11
N ILE A 265 -1.20 -3.34 -11.45
CA ILE A 265 -0.47 -4.14 -12.44
C ILE A 265 0.04 -5.47 -11.82
N ALA A 266 -0.37 -6.62 -12.37
CA ALA A 266 -0.07 -7.93 -11.79
C ALA A 266 1.33 -8.47 -12.11
N ILE A 267 1.98 -8.04 -13.21
CA ILE A 267 3.34 -8.48 -13.55
C ILE A 267 4.43 -7.84 -12.68
N SER A 268 4.09 -6.91 -11.78
CA SER A 268 5.05 -6.30 -10.86
C SER A 268 5.68 -7.32 -9.90
N ASP A 269 6.92 -7.08 -9.46
CA ASP A 269 7.61 -7.98 -8.53
C ASP A 269 6.82 -8.24 -7.23
N ALA A 270 6.04 -7.25 -6.78
CA ALA A 270 5.24 -7.34 -5.57
C ALA A 270 3.96 -8.17 -5.78
N ALA A 271 3.23 -7.94 -6.87
CA ALA A 271 1.92 -8.55 -7.11
C ALA A 271 1.99 -9.91 -7.82
N PHE A 272 3.08 -10.20 -8.54
CA PHE A 272 3.14 -11.36 -9.41
C PHE A 272 2.96 -12.70 -8.68
N PRO A 273 3.67 -13.00 -7.56
CA PRO A 273 3.46 -14.26 -6.83
C PRO A 273 2.01 -14.48 -6.35
N SER A 274 1.37 -13.45 -5.78
CA SER A 274 0.01 -13.57 -5.24
C SER A 274 -1.03 -13.71 -6.34
N ASN A 275 -0.84 -13.06 -7.49
CA ASN A 275 -1.71 -13.25 -8.66
C ASN A 275 -1.63 -14.68 -9.23
N LEU A 276 -0.43 -15.24 -9.34
CA LEU A 276 -0.27 -16.63 -9.78
C LEU A 276 -0.94 -17.60 -8.80
N GLU A 277 -0.75 -17.40 -7.50
CA GLU A 277 -1.37 -18.24 -6.48
C GLU A 277 -2.89 -18.13 -6.47
N SER A 278 -3.42 -16.91 -6.61
CA SER A 278 -4.87 -16.65 -6.64
C SER A 278 -5.55 -17.42 -7.76
N CYS A 279 -5.03 -17.34 -9.00
CA CYS A 279 -5.54 -18.10 -10.15
C CYS A 279 -5.43 -19.62 -9.94
N ALA A 280 -4.26 -20.12 -9.55
CA ALA A 280 -4.06 -21.56 -9.40
C ALA A 280 -4.87 -22.17 -8.24
N SER A 281 -5.14 -21.39 -7.18
CA SER A 281 -5.75 -21.90 -5.94
C SER A 281 -7.11 -22.57 -6.12
N SER A 282 -7.91 -22.12 -7.09
CA SER A 282 -9.27 -22.64 -7.34
C SER A 282 -9.31 -23.91 -8.19
N ILE A 283 -8.21 -24.25 -8.87
CA ILE A 283 -8.20 -25.33 -9.88
C ILE A 283 -7.06 -26.34 -9.74
N LYS A 284 -5.98 -26.01 -9.01
CA LYS A 284 -4.80 -26.86 -8.86
C LYS A 284 -5.09 -28.28 -8.38
N ASP A 285 -6.15 -28.48 -7.58
CA ASP A 285 -6.51 -29.78 -7.02
C ASP A 285 -6.99 -30.78 -8.11
N GLN A 286 -7.31 -30.30 -9.32
CA GLN A 286 -7.58 -31.13 -10.48
C GLN A 286 -6.31 -31.81 -11.05
N PHE A 287 -5.13 -31.39 -10.60
CA PHE A 287 -3.83 -31.83 -11.11
C PHE A 287 -3.00 -32.43 -9.96
N PRO A 288 -2.99 -33.78 -9.80
CA PRO A 288 -2.29 -34.44 -8.69
C PRO A 288 -0.78 -34.16 -8.63
N ASP A 289 -0.17 -33.79 -9.76
CA ASP A 289 1.25 -33.45 -9.89
C ASP A 289 1.50 -31.93 -9.92
N PHE A 290 0.51 -31.11 -9.52
CA PHE A 290 0.68 -29.68 -9.40
C PHE A 290 1.64 -29.36 -8.25
N LYS A 291 2.85 -28.98 -8.63
CA LYS A 291 3.90 -28.52 -7.73
C LYS A 291 4.49 -27.27 -8.33
N PHE A 292 4.19 -26.13 -7.73
CA PHE A 292 4.68 -24.84 -8.21
C PHE A 292 5.09 -23.97 -7.03
N ASP A 293 6.29 -23.40 -7.12
CA ASP A 293 6.76 -22.39 -6.18
C ASP A 293 6.53 -21.01 -6.79
N TYR A 294 5.57 -20.25 -6.24
CA TYR A 294 5.19 -18.93 -6.72
C TYR A 294 6.28 -17.87 -6.54
N LYS A 295 7.43 -18.17 -5.93
CA LYS A 295 8.54 -17.22 -5.73
C LYS A 295 9.82 -17.63 -6.44
N LEU A 296 9.85 -18.80 -7.09
CA LEU A 296 11.02 -19.36 -7.76
C LEU A 296 10.82 -19.43 -9.28
N ASP A 297 11.82 -19.01 -10.04
CA ASP A 297 11.85 -19.19 -11.50
C ASP A 297 13.10 -19.96 -11.90
N GLN A 298 12.92 -21.02 -12.69
CA GLN A 298 13.96 -21.96 -13.12
C GLN A 298 13.99 -22.17 -14.64
N GLY A 299 13.11 -21.53 -15.40
CA GLY A 299 12.91 -21.89 -16.81
C GLY A 299 12.40 -20.81 -17.74
N SER A 300 12.06 -19.60 -17.26
CA SER A 300 11.60 -18.55 -18.16
C SER A 300 12.70 -18.02 -19.09
N PRO A 301 12.42 -17.62 -20.34
CA PRO A 301 13.39 -16.94 -21.20
C PRO A 301 13.94 -15.66 -20.54
N GLY A 302 15.25 -15.45 -20.67
CA GLY A 302 15.97 -14.39 -19.93
C GLY A 302 16.29 -14.76 -18.48
N CYS A 303 15.70 -15.82 -17.94
CA CYS A 303 16.25 -16.57 -16.80
C CYS A 303 17.42 -17.41 -17.33
N HIS A 304 18.51 -16.76 -17.71
CA HIS A 304 19.77 -17.46 -17.63
C HIS A 304 19.85 -17.97 -16.20
N GLN A 305 20.13 -19.27 -16.03
CA GLN A 305 20.98 -19.68 -14.94
C GLN A 305 22.36 -18.97 -15.10
N LYS A 306 22.39 -17.65 -14.95
CA LYS A 306 23.10 -17.13 -13.81
C LYS A 306 22.47 -17.85 -12.61
N ARG A 307 23.01 -19.05 -12.34
CA ARG A 307 23.65 -19.21 -11.05
C ARG A 307 24.22 -17.81 -10.77
N TYR A 308 23.61 -17.09 -9.86
CA TYR A 308 24.40 -16.32 -8.94
C TYR A 308 25.26 -17.35 -8.17
N ILE A 309 26.18 -18.04 -8.88
CA ILE A 309 27.58 -17.87 -8.56
C ILE A 309 27.75 -16.36 -8.72
N ILE A 310 27.41 -15.64 -7.64
CA ILE A 310 28.32 -14.63 -7.14
C ILE A 310 29.67 -15.29 -7.39
N SER A 311 30.41 -14.83 -8.41
CA SER A 311 31.84 -15.12 -8.45
C SER A 311 32.25 -14.94 -7.00
N ARG A 312 32.72 -16.01 -6.35
CA ARG A 312 33.31 -15.93 -5.02
C ARG A 312 34.58 -15.08 -5.12
N ALA A 313 34.45 -13.81 -5.50
CA ALA A 313 34.92 -12.74 -4.67
C ALA A 313 34.00 -12.78 -3.46
N ASN A 314 34.58 -13.25 -2.37
CA ASN A 314 34.03 -13.26 -1.03
C ASN A 314 33.50 -11.86 -0.67
N SER A 315 32.22 -11.56 -0.91
CA SER A 315 31.61 -10.31 -0.41
C SER A 315 30.27 -10.64 0.23
N GLY A 316 30.23 -10.62 1.57
CA GLY A 316 29.03 -10.89 2.36
C GLY A 316 27.90 -9.88 2.13
N HIS A 317 26.78 -10.04 2.84
CA HIS A 317 25.67 -9.08 2.83
C HIS A 317 26.19 -7.67 3.14
N PHE A 318 25.70 -6.63 2.45
CA PHE A 318 26.28 -5.28 2.56
C PHE A 318 26.15 -4.66 3.98
N LEU A 319 25.19 -5.15 4.77
CA LEU A 319 25.04 -4.85 6.20
C LEU A 319 25.81 -5.79 7.14
N ALA A 320 26.48 -6.82 6.63
CA ALA A 320 27.22 -7.77 7.47
C ALA A 320 28.38 -7.04 8.18
N GLY A 321 28.47 -7.22 9.49
CA GLY A 321 29.45 -6.53 10.34
C GLY A 321 29.28 -5.01 10.42
N LYS A 322 28.19 -4.43 9.88
CA LYS A 322 27.93 -2.99 9.91
C LYS A 322 27.27 -2.55 11.21
N THR A 323 27.56 -1.34 11.66
CA THR A 323 26.85 -0.73 12.79
C THR A 323 25.65 0.07 12.30
N ILE A 324 24.47 -0.20 12.82
CA ILE A 324 23.22 0.50 12.52
C ILE A 324 22.73 1.18 13.80
N VAL A 325 22.60 2.50 13.78
CA VAL A 325 21.94 3.24 14.88
C VAL A 325 20.49 3.49 14.49
N ILE A 326 19.56 3.18 15.39
CA ILE A 326 18.13 3.39 15.22
C ILE A 326 17.69 4.43 16.25
N ALA A 327 17.41 5.65 15.77
CA ALA A 327 17.00 6.77 16.61
C ALA A 327 15.47 6.79 16.77
N GLY A 328 15.00 6.20 17.87
CA GLY A 328 13.59 6.11 18.26
C GLY A 328 13.10 4.67 18.37
N ALA A 329 12.84 4.20 19.58
CA ALA A 329 12.19 2.92 19.89
C ALA A 329 10.66 3.07 20.00
N GLY A 330 10.08 3.80 19.04
CA GLY A 330 8.64 3.77 18.77
C GLY A 330 8.26 2.55 17.92
N ILE A 331 7.00 2.48 17.46
CA ILE A 331 6.50 1.39 16.62
C ILE A 331 7.44 1.15 15.42
N ALA A 332 7.87 2.22 14.76
CA ALA A 332 8.70 2.11 13.56
C ALA A 332 10.10 1.54 13.80
N GLY A 333 10.83 2.10 14.76
CA GLY A 333 12.19 1.65 15.04
C GLY A 333 12.22 0.22 15.57
N LEU A 334 11.24 -0.16 16.38
CA LEU A 334 11.11 -1.53 16.88
C LEU A 334 10.75 -2.52 15.77
N ALA A 335 9.77 -2.19 14.92
CA ALA A 335 9.39 -3.04 13.79
C ALA A 335 10.58 -3.27 12.84
N PHE A 336 11.36 -2.22 12.54
CA PHE A 336 12.60 -2.34 11.76
C PHE A 336 13.64 -3.23 12.46
N ALA A 337 13.90 -3.01 13.75
CA ALA A 337 14.90 -3.77 14.51
C ALA A 337 14.55 -5.27 14.59
N ILE A 338 13.29 -5.60 14.81
CA ILE A 338 12.81 -6.98 14.81
C ILE A 338 12.89 -7.57 13.39
N GLY A 339 12.48 -6.81 12.38
CA GLY A 339 12.46 -7.23 10.98
C GLY A 339 13.84 -7.59 10.44
N ILE A 340 14.83 -6.70 10.61
CA ILE A 340 16.20 -6.97 10.13
C ILE A 340 16.78 -8.23 10.78
N ARG A 341 16.48 -8.47 12.06
CA ARG A 341 16.92 -9.66 12.78
C ARG A 341 16.23 -10.92 12.29
N LYS A 342 14.90 -10.91 12.16
CA LYS A 342 14.13 -12.08 11.71
C LYS A 342 14.43 -12.48 10.27
N GLN A 343 14.81 -11.52 9.43
CA GLN A 343 15.17 -11.77 8.03
C GLN A 343 16.66 -12.06 7.83
N TRP A 344 17.48 -11.99 8.89
CA TRP A 344 18.92 -12.15 8.75
C TRP A 344 19.32 -13.60 8.48
N ASN A 345 20.24 -13.80 7.52
CA ASN A 345 20.82 -15.10 7.26
C ASN A 345 21.84 -15.46 8.36
N LEU A 346 21.59 -16.55 9.09
CA LEU A 346 22.45 -17.05 10.18
C LEU A 346 23.88 -17.42 9.74
N GLU A 347 24.11 -17.62 8.44
CA GLU A 347 25.44 -17.89 7.88
C GLU A 347 26.33 -16.63 7.74
N LEU A 348 25.77 -15.44 7.96
CA LEU A 348 26.46 -14.16 7.82
C LEU A 348 26.58 -13.44 9.16
N GLU A 349 27.71 -12.76 9.37
CA GLU A 349 27.89 -11.91 10.55
C GLU A 349 26.80 -10.82 10.60
N PRO A 350 25.96 -10.76 11.65
CA PRO A 350 24.86 -9.81 11.72
C PRO A 350 25.34 -8.37 11.93
N PRO A 351 24.57 -7.36 11.47
CA PRO A 351 24.83 -5.98 11.82
C PRO A 351 24.67 -5.78 13.33
N THR A 352 25.52 -4.93 13.90
CA THR A 352 25.33 -4.44 15.27
C THR A 352 24.26 -3.36 15.27
N THR A 353 23.14 -3.59 15.94
CA THR A 353 22.03 -2.62 16.05
C THR A 353 22.05 -1.89 17.39
N ILE A 354 22.13 -0.56 17.36
CA ILE A 354 22.04 0.30 18.54
C ILE A 354 20.69 1.03 18.48
N LEU A 355 19.72 0.56 19.26
CA LEU A 355 18.40 1.17 19.36
C LEU A 355 18.36 2.12 20.55
N CYS A 356 18.11 3.41 20.31
CA CYS A 356 18.02 4.43 21.36
C CYS A 356 16.66 5.11 21.40
N ASP A 357 16.23 5.50 22.60
CA ASP A 357 15.01 6.27 22.78
C ASP A 357 15.18 7.34 23.86
N ARG A 358 14.60 8.50 23.62
CA ARG A 358 14.61 9.62 24.57
C ARG A 358 13.71 9.36 25.77
N ASP A 359 12.71 8.51 25.64
CA ASP A 359 11.78 8.18 26.70
C ASP A 359 12.44 7.20 27.69
N SER A 360 11.91 7.12 28.90
CA SER A 360 12.33 6.16 29.92
C SER A 360 11.67 4.80 29.67
N ARG A 361 12.27 3.72 30.19
CA ARG A 361 11.65 2.37 30.14
C ARG A 361 10.34 2.29 30.95
N ASP A 362 10.22 3.13 32.00
CA ASP A 362 9.09 3.09 32.92
C ASP A 362 7.77 3.43 32.20
N LEU A 363 6.90 2.42 32.09
CA LEU A 363 5.58 2.52 31.47
C LEU A 363 4.68 3.56 32.14
N ALA A 364 4.87 3.86 33.44
CA ALA A 364 4.12 4.90 34.13
C ALA A 364 4.54 6.32 33.69
N THR A 365 5.77 6.47 33.22
CA THR A 365 6.31 7.72 32.67
C THR A 365 6.02 7.89 31.18
N TRP A 366 5.65 6.80 30.48
CA TRP A 366 5.08 6.90 29.14
C TRP A 366 3.79 7.69 29.27
N ARG A 367 3.87 8.92 28.76
CA ARG A 367 2.94 9.99 29.10
C ARG A 367 1.49 9.54 28.80
N ARG A 368 0.49 10.20 29.37
CA ARG A 368 -0.93 10.13 28.94
C ARG A 368 -1.13 10.23 27.40
N ARG A 369 -0.09 10.68 26.68
CA ARG A 369 0.04 10.86 25.23
C ARG A 369 0.10 9.58 24.39
N GLU A 370 0.33 8.40 24.97
CA GLU A 370 0.26 7.12 24.23
C GLU A 370 -1.00 6.28 24.55
N ASN A 371 -1.92 6.85 25.34
CA ASN A 371 -3.17 6.19 25.73
C ASN A 371 -4.30 6.29 24.68
N TYR A 372 -4.02 6.82 23.48
CA TYR A 372 -4.98 6.83 22.40
C TYR A 372 -4.93 5.51 21.62
N THR A 373 -6.04 5.20 20.93
CA THR A 373 -6.12 4.04 20.04
C THR A 373 -5.70 4.41 18.63
N VAL A 374 -4.95 3.52 17.98
CA VAL A 374 -4.62 3.59 16.55
C VAL A 374 -5.44 2.55 15.80
N SER A 375 -5.84 2.88 14.58
CA SER A 375 -6.38 1.89 13.64
C SER A 375 -5.24 1.23 12.89
N ILE A 376 -5.28 -0.09 12.78
CA ILE A 376 -4.32 -0.86 11.98
C ILE A 376 -5.11 -1.72 11.01
N THR A 377 -4.84 -1.55 9.73
CA THR A 377 -5.58 -2.17 8.64
C THR A 377 -4.90 -3.44 8.13
N GLY A 378 -5.69 -4.36 7.59
CA GLY A 378 -5.28 -5.65 7.02
C GLY A 378 -6.08 -6.04 5.78
N TYR A 379 -6.74 -5.08 5.13
CA TYR A 379 -7.52 -5.32 3.92
C TYR A 379 -6.73 -5.17 2.62
N ASN A 380 -5.45 -4.78 2.69
CA ASN A 380 -4.52 -4.76 1.56
C ASN A 380 -3.10 -5.04 2.03
N GLU A 381 -2.18 -5.31 1.10
CA GLU A 381 -0.79 -5.68 1.40
C GLU A 381 0.04 -4.55 2.03
N ALA A 382 -0.38 -3.29 1.86
CA ALA A 382 0.20 -2.14 2.54
C ALA A 382 -0.35 -1.96 3.97
N GLY A 383 -1.30 -2.80 4.41
CA GLY A 383 -1.94 -2.71 5.71
C GLY A 383 -0.97 -2.96 6.86
N GLY A 384 -1.10 -2.17 7.93
CA GLY A 384 -0.21 -2.29 9.10
C GLY A 384 -0.33 -3.62 9.86
N LEU A 385 -1.33 -4.46 9.60
CA LEU A 385 -1.45 -5.80 10.17
C LEU A 385 -0.54 -6.82 9.47
N VAL A 386 -0.06 -6.51 8.27
CA VAL A 386 0.83 -7.39 7.50
C VAL A 386 2.19 -7.54 8.16
N ALA A 387 2.78 -6.46 8.67
CA ALA A 387 4.08 -6.58 9.35
C ALA A 387 4.02 -7.42 10.63
N PRO A 388 3.07 -7.25 11.58
CA PRO A 388 2.93 -8.16 12.72
C PRO A 388 2.72 -9.62 12.30
N GLU A 389 2.01 -9.89 11.21
CA GLU A 389 1.89 -11.24 10.65
C GLU A 389 3.24 -11.79 10.18
N LYS A 390 3.97 -11.05 9.33
CA LYS A 390 5.30 -11.45 8.85
C LYS A 390 6.34 -11.58 9.97
N LEU A 391 6.18 -10.80 11.03
CA LEU A 391 7.02 -10.86 12.22
C LEU A 391 6.56 -11.93 13.20
N GLY A 392 5.49 -12.69 12.96
CA GLY A 392 4.95 -13.70 13.88
C GLY A 392 4.49 -13.11 15.22
N LEU A 393 4.03 -11.87 15.21
CA LEU A 393 3.53 -11.10 16.35
C LEU A 393 2.02 -10.83 16.27
N ILE A 394 1.34 -11.33 15.24
CA ILE A 394 -0.07 -11.01 14.96
C ILE A 394 -0.98 -11.38 16.15
N ASP A 395 -0.83 -12.56 16.74
CA ASP A 395 -1.65 -12.98 17.89
C ASP A 395 -1.42 -12.10 19.12
N ALA A 396 -0.17 -11.73 19.38
CA ALA A 396 0.19 -10.84 20.48
C ALA A 396 -0.43 -9.45 20.29
N VAL A 397 -0.40 -8.92 19.06
CA VAL A 397 -1.05 -7.65 18.71
C VAL A 397 -2.57 -7.74 18.85
N LEU A 398 -3.19 -8.79 18.30
CA LEU A 398 -4.64 -8.99 18.37
C LEU A 398 -5.13 -9.16 19.82
N SER A 399 -4.36 -9.81 20.68
CA SER A 399 -4.68 -9.95 22.12
C SER A 399 -4.80 -8.61 22.86
N LYS A 400 -4.26 -7.53 22.29
CA LYS A 400 -4.31 -6.17 22.84
C LYS A 400 -5.27 -5.25 22.09
N ALA A 401 -5.96 -5.75 21.07
CA ALA A 401 -6.95 -4.98 20.34
C ALA A 401 -8.15 -4.65 21.23
N VAL A 402 -8.59 -3.40 21.16
CA VAL A 402 -9.77 -2.88 21.86
C VAL A 402 -11.04 -3.13 21.04
N ALA A 403 -10.93 -3.20 19.71
CA ALA A 403 -12.05 -3.50 18.80
C ALA A 403 -11.55 -4.10 17.47
N GLY A 404 -12.47 -4.70 16.70
CA GLY A 404 -12.22 -5.20 15.34
C GLY A 404 -11.84 -6.68 15.22
N LEU A 405 -11.83 -7.44 16.32
CA LEU A 405 -11.37 -8.84 16.35
C LEU A 405 -12.27 -9.84 15.60
N ASN A 406 -13.55 -9.51 15.38
CA ASN A 406 -14.53 -10.43 14.78
C ASN A 406 -14.96 -9.97 13.36
N GLY A 407 -14.08 -9.30 12.62
CA GLY A 407 -14.42 -8.75 11.29
C GLY A 407 -15.45 -7.62 11.34
N THR A 408 -15.77 -7.10 12.53
CA THR A 408 -16.71 -6.00 12.77
C THR A 408 -16.13 -4.63 12.45
N GLY A 409 -14.89 -4.57 11.96
CA GLY A 409 -14.25 -3.34 11.54
C GLY A 409 -14.87 -2.81 10.24
N SER A 410 -15.65 -1.74 10.33
CA SER A 410 -16.22 -1.04 9.17
C SER A 410 -15.80 0.42 9.15
N PHE A 411 -15.62 0.99 7.96
CA PHE A 411 -15.55 2.44 7.74
C PHE A 411 -16.92 2.92 7.26
N THR A 412 -17.53 3.86 7.95
CA THR A 412 -18.86 4.38 7.59
C THR A 412 -18.71 5.89 7.30
N ILE A 413 -19.64 6.54 6.58
CA ILE A 413 -19.89 8.02 6.61
C ILE A 413 -21.33 8.32 7.07
N TRP A 414 -21.62 9.34 7.90
CA TRP A 414 -22.97 9.61 8.47
C TRP A 414 -23.48 11.00 8.13
N GLY A 415 -24.80 11.08 7.98
CA GLY A 415 -25.50 12.35 7.87
C GLY A 415 -25.71 13.04 9.22
N PRO A 416 -26.14 14.32 9.19
CA PRO A 416 -26.55 15.11 10.36
C PRO A 416 -27.53 14.43 11.33
N ASN A 417 -28.32 13.48 10.84
CA ASN A 417 -29.33 12.71 11.57
C ASN A 417 -28.87 11.28 11.93
N TRP A 418 -27.57 10.98 11.88
CA TRP A 418 -27.01 9.64 12.10
C TRP A 418 -27.56 8.58 11.12
N SER A 419 -27.94 8.98 9.91
CA SER A 419 -28.21 8.06 8.80
C SER A 419 -26.92 7.66 8.06
N HIS A 420 -26.81 6.40 7.64
CA HIS A 420 -25.65 5.92 6.89
C HIS A 420 -25.58 6.65 5.54
N ARG A 421 -24.51 7.41 5.30
CA ARG A 421 -24.18 8.03 4.00
C ARG A 421 -23.22 7.15 3.19
N PHE A 422 -22.36 6.41 3.86
CA PHE A 422 -21.43 5.46 3.25
C PHE A 422 -21.18 4.33 4.26
N HIS A 423 -21.00 3.10 3.82
CA HIS A 423 -20.60 2.00 4.68
C HIS A 423 -19.74 1.03 3.87
N SER A 424 -18.53 0.77 4.35
CA SER A 424 -17.58 -0.15 3.73
C SER A 424 -17.07 -1.10 4.80
N GLN A 425 -17.44 -2.37 4.67
CA GLN A 425 -16.85 -3.46 5.41
C GLN A 425 -15.87 -4.16 4.47
N ARG A 426 -14.58 -4.03 4.77
CA ARG A 426 -13.52 -4.62 3.94
C ARG A 426 -13.19 -6.02 4.43
N HIS A 427 -12.80 -6.90 3.51
CA HIS A 427 -12.35 -8.23 3.84
C HIS A 427 -10.84 -8.22 4.16
N PRO A 428 -10.35 -9.07 5.10
CA PRO A 428 -8.93 -9.23 5.30
C PRO A 428 -8.28 -9.87 4.08
N ILE A 429 -7.00 -9.55 3.82
CA ILE A 429 -6.19 -10.35 2.89
C ILE A 429 -5.98 -11.76 3.45
N ALA A 430 -5.64 -12.71 2.57
CA ALA A 430 -5.34 -14.09 2.96
C ALA A 430 -4.27 -14.13 4.07
N GLY A 431 -4.53 -14.93 5.11
CA GLY A 431 -3.63 -15.09 6.27
C GLY A 431 -3.90 -14.15 7.44
N LEU A 432 -4.69 -13.08 7.26
CA LEU A 432 -5.08 -12.20 8.37
C LEU A 432 -6.49 -12.54 8.90
N PRO A 433 -6.70 -12.58 10.24
CA PRO A 433 -8.00 -12.92 10.81
C PRO A 433 -9.00 -11.76 10.78
N THR A 434 -8.55 -10.52 10.51
CA THR A 434 -9.43 -9.34 10.45
C THR A 434 -8.86 -8.24 9.56
N ALA A 435 -9.75 -7.51 8.91
CA ALA A 435 -9.43 -6.42 7.98
C ALA A 435 -8.99 -5.13 8.69
N SER A 436 -9.30 -4.98 9.98
CA SER A 436 -8.97 -3.79 10.75
C SER A 436 -9.11 -4.05 12.25
N ILE A 437 -8.18 -3.53 13.04
CA ILE A 437 -8.30 -3.45 14.50
C ILE A 437 -8.10 -2.04 15.01
N ARG A 438 -8.62 -1.78 16.20
CA ARG A 438 -8.18 -0.68 17.07
C ARG A 438 -7.32 -1.23 18.19
N ILE A 439 -6.17 -0.63 18.43
CA ILE A 439 -5.27 -1.01 19.54
C ILE A 439 -4.75 0.24 20.22
N VAL A 440 -4.63 0.20 21.55
CA VAL A 440 -4.02 1.32 22.29
C VAL A 440 -2.54 1.39 21.91
N ARG A 441 -2.06 2.57 21.51
CA ARG A 441 -0.71 2.74 20.96
C ARG A 441 0.38 2.19 21.88
N LYS A 442 0.31 2.49 23.18
CA LYS A 442 1.28 1.97 24.17
C LYS A 442 1.33 0.45 24.21
N GLU A 443 0.21 -0.22 23.95
CA GLU A 443 0.11 -1.68 23.99
C GLU A 443 0.79 -2.29 22.76
N LEU A 444 0.61 -1.68 21.58
CA LEU A 444 1.36 -2.06 20.39
C LEU A 444 2.87 -1.86 20.59
N ARG A 445 3.26 -0.69 21.13
CA ARG A 445 4.68 -0.41 21.45
C ARG A 445 5.23 -1.45 22.42
N ARG A 446 4.46 -1.83 23.44
CA ARG A 446 4.81 -2.88 24.40
C ARG A 446 5.03 -4.24 23.76
N VAL A 447 4.10 -4.70 22.91
CA VAL A 447 4.24 -5.98 22.19
C VAL A 447 5.55 -6.02 21.40
N LEU A 448 5.92 -4.92 20.75
CA LEU A 448 7.15 -4.82 19.99
C LEU A 448 8.41 -4.74 20.88
N ILE A 449 8.35 -4.06 22.02
CA ILE A 449 9.44 -4.04 23.00
C ILE A 449 9.68 -5.43 23.58
N ASP A 450 8.61 -6.11 24.00
CA ASP A 450 8.68 -7.46 24.54
C ASP A 450 9.30 -8.41 23.50
N ALA A 451 8.89 -8.30 22.23
CA ALA A 451 9.46 -9.08 21.13
C ALA A 451 10.96 -8.77 20.92
N TRP A 452 11.37 -7.51 20.98
CA TRP A 452 12.78 -7.11 20.83
C TRP A 452 13.64 -7.60 22.01
N GLU A 453 13.22 -7.32 23.24
CA GLU A 453 13.96 -7.64 24.47
C GLU A 453 13.95 -9.14 24.79
N SER A 454 13.05 -9.94 24.19
CA SER A 454 13.06 -11.41 24.31
C SER A 454 14.25 -12.09 23.63
N THR A 455 15.05 -11.33 22.86
CA THR A 455 16.16 -11.87 22.08
C THR A 455 17.53 -11.53 22.69
N GLU A 456 18.47 -12.47 22.64
CA GLU A 456 19.82 -12.24 23.18
C GLU A 456 20.53 -11.08 22.46
N HIS A 457 21.28 -10.28 23.24
CA HIS A 457 22.00 -9.08 22.80
C HIS A 457 21.14 -7.93 22.24
N SER A 458 19.83 -7.94 22.49
CA SER A 458 18.91 -6.86 22.14
C SER A 458 18.58 -6.02 23.37
N SER A 459 19.00 -4.75 23.38
CA SER A 459 18.60 -3.80 24.41
C SER A 459 18.27 -2.44 23.80
N ILE A 460 17.48 -1.66 24.52
CA ILE A 460 17.15 -0.28 24.15
C ILE A 460 17.94 0.63 25.07
N GLN A 461 18.69 1.56 24.50
CA GLN A 461 19.32 2.66 25.22
C GLN A 461 18.24 3.70 25.55
N TRP A 462 17.55 3.48 26.66
CA TRP A 462 16.54 4.39 27.20
C TRP A 462 17.16 5.69 27.72
N ASN A 463 16.35 6.76 27.80
CA ASN A 463 16.77 8.10 28.22
C ASN A 463 17.90 8.70 27.38
N SER A 464 18.11 8.19 26.16
CA SER A 464 19.15 8.59 25.23
C SER A 464 18.53 9.32 24.05
N GLN A 465 18.61 10.64 24.05
CA GLN A 465 18.07 11.46 22.97
C GLN A 465 19.15 11.69 21.91
N CYS A 466 18.89 11.24 20.69
CA CYS A 466 19.68 11.71 19.55
C CYS A 466 19.41 13.20 19.29
N THR A 467 20.44 14.04 19.43
CA THR A 467 20.38 15.51 19.36
C THR A 467 20.89 16.03 18.01
N ASN A 468 21.93 15.40 17.48
CA ASN A 468 22.57 15.80 16.23
C ASN A 468 23.12 14.58 15.47
N VAL A 469 23.39 14.76 14.18
CA VAL A 469 24.04 13.78 13.31
C VAL A 469 24.99 14.50 12.37
N GLU A 470 26.23 14.03 12.28
CA GLU A 470 27.20 14.55 11.32
C GLU A 470 27.80 13.44 10.45
N ARG A 471 28.36 13.83 9.31
CA ARG A 471 29.16 12.95 8.48
C ARG A 471 30.63 13.06 8.90
N THR A 472 31.23 11.92 9.22
CA THR A 472 32.66 11.85 9.55
C THR A 472 33.53 11.80 8.29
N GLN A 473 34.84 12.03 8.43
CA GLN A 473 35.80 11.98 7.33
C GLN A 473 35.91 10.60 6.65
N ASN A 474 35.47 9.53 7.32
CA ASN A 474 35.55 8.15 6.85
C ASN A 474 34.23 7.64 6.26
N ASN A 475 33.34 8.52 5.81
CA ASN A 475 32.02 8.16 5.26
C ASN A 475 31.08 7.43 6.22
N ARG A 476 31.39 7.42 7.53
CA ARG A 476 30.48 6.99 8.61
C ARG A 476 29.66 8.16 9.12
N LEU A 477 28.53 7.86 9.75
CA LEU A 477 27.71 8.83 10.45
C LEU A 477 28.11 8.85 11.93
N ARG A 478 28.24 10.04 12.51
CA ARG A 478 28.36 10.22 13.95
C ARG A 478 27.03 10.71 14.50
N VAL A 479 26.46 9.93 15.42
CA VAL A 479 25.17 10.21 16.05
C VAL A 479 25.44 10.69 17.47
N TYR A 480 25.04 11.93 17.75
CA TYR A 480 25.18 12.53 19.08
C TYR A 480 23.99 12.15 19.96
N LEU A 481 24.28 11.62 21.14
CA LEU A 481 23.35 11.08 22.10
C LEU A 481 23.49 11.81 23.43
N LYS A 482 22.41 12.46 23.87
CA LYS A 482 22.35 13.15 25.15
C LYS A 482 21.51 12.34 26.14
N SER A 483 22.14 11.97 27.26
CA SER A 483 21.44 11.37 28.40
C SER A 483 20.59 12.41 29.12
N LYS A 484 19.38 12.05 29.56
CA LYS A 484 18.51 12.93 30.37
C LYS A 484 18.90 13.01 31.85
N HIS A 485 19.66 12.05 32.36
CA HIS A 485 19.90 11.91 33.80
C HIS A 485 21.26 12.42 34.27
N GLU A 486 22.23 12.59 33.35
CA GLU A 486 23.54 13.12 33.68
C GLU A 486 23.73 14.48 33.01
N ALA A 487 24.26 15.44 33.77
CA ALA A 487 24.69 16.75 33.24
C ALA A 487 26.03 16.66 32.47
N SER A 488 26.51 15.44 32.20
CA SER A 488 27.79 15.13 31.55
C SER A 488 27.68 15.11 30.02
N GLU A 489 28.86 15.10 29.39
CA GLU A 489 29.13 15.34 27.97
C GLU A 489 28.22 14.57 26.99
N GLU A 490 27.95 15.20 25.84
CA GLU A 490 27.22 14.58 24.74
C GLU A 490 28.03 13.38 24.22
N ALA A 491 27.54 12.17 24.50
CA ALA A 491 28.12 10.95 23.99
C ALA A 491 27.88 10.84 22.48
N HIS A 492 28.71 10.08 21.77
CA HIS A 492 28.51 9.84 20.35
C HIS A 492 28.67 8.37 20.00
N ALA A 493 27.92 7.93 19.00
CA ALA A 493 28.04 6.60 18.40
C ALA A 493 28.29 6.76 16.90
N ASP A 494 29.37 6.15 16.41
CA ASP A 494 29.69 6.13 14.98
C ASP A 494 29.03 4.91 14.34
N CYS A 495 28.28 5.10 13.25
CA CYS A 495 27.57 4.04 12.54
C CYS A 495 27.77 4.11 11.03
N ASP A 496 27.55 2.99 10.37
CA ASP A 496 27.50 2.90 8.91
C ASP A 496 26.13 3.32 8.37
N MET A 497 25.07 3.10 9.16
CA MET A 497 23.69 3.43 8.79
C MET A 497 22.93 4.03 9.97
N LEU A 498 22.12 5.06 9.70
CA LEU A 498 21.20 5.65 10.65
C LEU A 498 19.76 5.46 10.18
N ILE A 499 18.91 4.96 11.08
CA ILE A 499 17.46 4.90 10.90
C ILE A 499 16.84 6.00 11.76
N ALA A 500 16.25 7.02 11.13
CA ALA A 500 15.57 8.11 11.82
C ALA A 500 14.08 7.75 12.01
N ALA A 501 13.75 7.08 13.12
CA ALA A 501 12.43 6.51 13.41
C ALA A 501 11.62 7.35 14.42
N ASP A 502 11.75 8.68 14.36
CA ASP A 502 11.21 9.62 15.34
C ASP A 502 10.00 10.43 14.87
N GLY A 503 9.41 10.04 13.75
CA GLY A 503 8.13 10.56 13.24
C GLY A 503 8.25 11.70 12.22
N ALA A 504 7.10 12.17 11.74
CA ALA A 504 7.01 13.12 10.61
C ALA A 504 7.64 14.50 10.87
N ASN A 505 7.80 14.89 12.13
CA ASN A 505 8.47 16.13 12.55
C ASN A 505 9.93 15.86 12.97
N SER A 506 10.58 14.90 12.31
CA SER A 506 11.93 14.48 12.65
C SER A 506 12.92 15.64 12.50
N LYS A 507 13.45 16.10 13.64
CA LYS A 507 14.52 17.11 13.66
C LYS A 507 15.78 16.58 12.99
N ARG A 508 16.05 15.28 13.13
CA ARG A 508 17.17 14.57 12.47
C ARG A 508 17.04 14.61 10.95
N ARG A 509 15.84 14.36 10.43
CA ARG A 509 15.54 14.50 9.00
C ARG A 509 15.82 15.92 8.54
N GLY A 510 15.38 16.93 9.29
CA GLY A 510 15.64 18.34 8.96
C GLY A 510 17.13 18.70 8.88
N ILE A 511 18.00 18.01 9.65
CA ILE A 511 19.46 18.22 9.59
C ILE A 511 20.05 17.62 8.30
N LEU A 512 19.69 16.38 7.95
CA LEU A 512 20.28 15.66 6.82
C LEU A 512 19.59 15.93 5.47
N ARG A 513 18.35 16.41 5.51
CA ARG A 513 17.44 16.66 4.38
C ARG A 513 16.62 17.94 4.66
N PRO A 514 17.25 19.13 4.69
CA PRO A 514 16.59 20.38 5.05
C PRO A 514 15.42 20.73 4.12
N ASP A 515 15.48 20.32 2.85
CA ASP A 515 14.43 20.59 1.85
C ASP A 515 13.22 19.67 1.97
N HIS A 516 13.26 18.66 2.85
CA HIS A 516 12.20 17.66 3.04
C HIS A 516 11.26 18.05 4.20
N GLY A 517 10.76 19.29 4.16
CA GLY A 517 9.76 19.81 5.09
C GLY A 517 8.35 19.24 4.87
N LEU A 518 7.46 19.40 5.86
CA LEU A 518 6.03 19.12 5.70
C LEU A 518 5.34 20.33 5.04
N ARG A 519 4.38 20.08 4.14
CA ARG A 519 3.56 21.12 3.51
C ARG A 519 2.17 21.13 4.14
N TYR A 520 1.67 22.32 4.50
CA TYR A 520 0.30 22.48 4.99
C TYR A 520 -0.69 22.33 3.84
N THR A 521 -1.76 21.56 4.04
CA THR A 521 -2.69 21.16 2.97
C THR A 521 -4.11 21.71 3.15
N GLY A 522 -4.30 22.74 3.98
CA GLY A 522 -5.60 23.43 4.11
C GLY A 522 -6.66 22.74 4.99
N ALA A 523 -6.35 21.62 5.65
CA ALA A 523 -7.31 20.84 6.43
C ALA A 523 -7.00 20.87 7.93
N VAL A 524 -8.01 21.19 8.74
CA VAL A 524 -7.92 21.33 10.19
C VAL A 524 -8.95 20.44 10.88
N LEU A 525 -8.48 19.63 11.82
CA LEU A 525 -9.32 18.76 12.65
C LEU A 525 -9.38 19.31 14.08
N ARG A 526 -10.60 19.49 14.59
CA ARG A 526 -10.85 19.93 15.98
C ARG A 526 -11.63 18.86 16.72
N GLY A 527 -11.17 18.44 17.88
CA GLY A 527 -11.80 17.35 18.62
C GLY A 527 -11.42 17.28 20.10
N GLY A 528 -12.00 16.31 20.80
CA GLY A 528 -11.78 16.09 22.23
C GLY A 528 -12.19 14.70 22.72
N LEU A 529 -11.86 14.38 23.97
CA LEU A 529 -12.24 13.14 24.65
C LEU A 529 -13.47 13.38 25.51
N ALA A 530 -14.52 12.58 25.38
CA ALA A 530 -15.76 12.71 26.15
C ALA A 530 -16.11 11.42 26.89
N SER A 531 -16.71 11.55 28.07
CA SER A 531 -17.22 10.43 28.87
C SER A 531 -18.72 10.18 28.59
N SER A 532 -19.11 8.93 28.38
CA SER A 532 -20.50 8.51 28.13
C SER A 532 -20.87 7.29 28.99
N PRO A 533 -21.68 7.45 30.06
CA PRO A 533 -22.11 6.35 30.93
C PRO A 533 -23.12 5.39 30.28
N GLU A 534 -23.83 5.84 29.25
CA GLU A 534 -24.87 5.07 28.53
C GLU A 534 -24.28 4.24 27.38
N GLY A 535 -22.95 4.18 27.26
CA GLY A 535 -22.28 3.68 26.06
C GLY A 535 -22.47 4.62 24.87
N VAL A 536 -22.04 4.20 23.69
CA VAL A 536 -22.32 4.90 22.42
C VAL A 536 -22.97 3.87 21.50
N PRO A 537 -24.07 4.21 20.79
CA PRO A 537 -24.63 3.33 19.77
C PRO A 537 -23.53 2.93 18.77
N ASN A 538 -23.42 1.65 18.44
CA ASN A 538 -22.36 1.12 17.57
C ASN A 538 -22.62 1.45 16.10
N THR A 539 -22.59 2.74 15.78
CA THR A 539 -23.04 3.34 14.54
C THR A 539 -22.16 4.59 14.32
N GLY A 540 -20.86 4.49 13.99
CA GLY A 540 -19.91 5.63 14.01
C GLY A 540 -19.51 6.28 12.68
N VAL A 541 -19.56 7.67 12.59
CA VAL A 541 -19.15 8.73 11.58
C VAL A 541 -19.83 10.13 11.84
N THR A 542 -20.01 11.10 10.91
CA THR A 542 -19.10 12.19 10.46
C THR A 542 -19.29 13.29 11.47
N CYS A 543 -18.25 14.00 11.88
CA CYS A 543 -17.81 13.82 13.27
C CYS A 543 -17.15 12.44 13.39
N PHE A 544 -15.84 12.41 13.35
CA PHE A 544 -15.09 11.21 13.65
C PHE A 544 -15.30 10.89 15.13
N VAL A 545 -16.13 9.89 15.45
CA VAL A 545 -16.32 9.41 16.81
C VAL A 545 -15.72 8.01 16.94
N SER A 546 -14.88 7.81 17.94
CA SER A 546 -14.22 6.54 18.19
C SER A 546 -14.28 6.15 19.65
N PRO A 547 -14.66 4.91 20.00
CA PRO A 547 -14.45 4.40 21.35
C PRO A 547 -12.95 4.34 21.67
N VAL A 548 -12.62 4.79 22.88
CA VAL A 548 -11.30 4.62 23.53
C VAL A 548 -11.35 3.45 24.51
N ASN A 549 -12.47 3.32 25.21
CA ASN A 549 -12.82 2.20 26.09
C ASN A 549 -14.36 2.10 26.21
N GLN A 550 -14.86 1.29 27.16
CA GLN A 550 -16.30 1.07 27.36
C GLN A 550 -17.12 2.33 27.67
N SER A 551 -16.50 3.40 28.20
CA SER A 551 -17.19 4.61 28.66
C SER A 551 -16.62 5.92 28.12
N THR A 552 -15.63 5.86 27.23
CA THR A 552 -14.91 7.03 26.72
C THR A 552 -14.86 7.01 25.20
N VAL A 553 -15.13 8.15 24.58
CA VAL A 553 -15.03 8.35 23.13
C VAL A 553 -14.18 9.55 22.77
N LEU A 554 -13.41 9.41 21.70
CA LEU A 554 -12.77 10.51 20.98
C LEU A 554 -13.78 11.01 19.94
N TRP A 555 -14.02 12.32 19.87
CA TRP A 555 -14.78 12.94 18.79
C TRP A 555 -13.94 14.00 18.09
N ALA A 556 -14.08 14.17 16.78
CA ALA A 556 -13.45 15.24 16.02
C ALA A 556 -14.32 15.69 14.85
N VAL A 557 -14.40 17.00 14.61
CA VAL A 557 -15.09 17.62 13.49
C VAL A 557 -14.05 18.28 12.59
N GLU A 558 -14.19 18.07 11.29
CA GLU A 558 -13.27 18.60 10.28
C GLU A 558 -13.87 19.82 9.59
N ASN A 559 -13.01 20.79 9.24
CA ASN A 559 -13.34 21.88 8.34
C ASN A 559 -12.11 22.30 7.52
N LEU A 560 -12.35 22.92 6.36
CA LEU A 560 -11.29 23.48 5.51
C LEU A 560 -10.95 24.90 5.97
N GLU A 561 -9.65 25.22 5.98
CA GLU A 561 -9.14 26.56 6.29
C GLU A 561 -7.96 26.93 5.38
N GLU A 562 -8.07 28.09 4.72
CA GLU A 562 -7.06 28.60 3.78
C GLU A 562 -5.69 28.85 4.43
N GLN A 563 -5.66 29.14 5.74
CA GLN A 563 -4.45 29.45 6.49
C GLN A 563 -4.21 28.40 7.58
N PRO A 564 -2.94 28.05 7.89
CA PRO A 564 -2.63 27.14 8.99
C PRO A 564 -3.17 27.67 10.32
N THR A 565 -4.05 26.91 10.98
CA THR A 565 -4.42 27.20 12.37
C THR A 565 -3.23 26.92 13.28
N LYS A 566 -3.02 27.80 14.27
CA LYS A 566 -2.02 27.57 15.33
C LYS A 566 -2.33 26.29 16.09
N GLU A 567 -1.38 25.34 16.08
CA GLU A 567 -1.48 24.09 16.85
C GLU A 567 -1.71 24.42 18.34
N LEU A 568 -2.63 23.67 18.96
CA LEU A 568 -2.84 23.78 20.39
C LEU A 568 -1.58 23.31 21.12
N ALA A 569 -0.83 24.27 21.66
CA ALA A 569 0.42 23.98 22.33
C ALA A 569 0.22 23.01 23.50
N ARG A 570 1.25 22.22 23.80
CA ARG A 570 1.19 21.23 24.91
C ARG A 570 0.98 21.87 26.28
N GLU A 571 1.45 23.11 26.42
CA GLU A 571 1.29 23.94 27.61
C GLU A 571 -0.01 24.76 27.57
N ALA A 572 -0.93 24.45 26.64
CA ALA A 572 -2.14 25.23 26.47
C ALA A 572 -2.99 25.21 27.74
N THR A 573 -3.49 26.39 28.09
CA THR A 573 -4.33 26.55 29.27
C THR A 573 -5.64 25.78 29.09
N ARG A 574 -6.34 25.57 30.19
CA ARG A 574 -7.66 24.93 30.17
C ARG A 574 -8.65 25.72 29.31
N GLU A 575 -8.53 27.04 29.32
CA GLU A 575 -9.35 27.97 28.52
C GLU A 575 -9.07 27.79 27.02
N GLN A 576 -7.80 27.67 26.62
CA GLN A 576 -7.41 27.42 25.23
C GLN A 576 -7.91 26.05 24.74
N ARG A 577 -7.80 25.01 25.56
CA ARG A 577 -8.38 23.68 25.29
C ARG A 577 -9.89 23.73 25.13
N ARG A 578 -10.56 24.46 26.02
CA ARG A 578 -12.01 24.63 25.99
C ARG A 578 -12.47 25.44 24.77
N ALA A 579 -11.70 26.43 24.33
CA ALA A 579 -11.98 27.19 23.12
C ALA A 579 -11.99 26.29 21.89
N VAL A 580 -10.97 25.43 21.71
CA VAL A 580 -10.92 24.46 20.60
C VAL A 580 -12.12 23.50 20.64
N SER A 581 -12.48 23.00 21.83
CA SER A 581 -13.65 22.13 22.00
C SER A 581 -14.96 22.87 21.68
N ASN A 582 -15.10 24.14 22.07
CA ASN A 582 -16.29 24.95 21.79
C ASN A 582 -16.43 25.25 20.29
N ASP A 583 -15.31 25.54 19.62
CA ASP A 583 -15.29 25.76 18.17
C ASP A 583 -15.67 24.47 17.42
N GLY A 584 -15.11 23.32 17.84
CA GLY A 584 -15.51 22.01 17.34
C GLY A 584 -17.01 21.72 17.56
N ALA A 585 -17.54 22.03 18.74
CA ALA A 585 -18.97 21.88 19.05
C ALA A 585 -19.85 22.79 18.18
N LYS A 586 -19.40 24.02 17.92
CA LYS A 586 -20.12 24.98 17.05
C LYS A 586 -20.14 24.52 15.60
N LEU A 587 -19.03 23.95 15.11
CA LEU A 587 -18.94 23.37 13.76
C LEU A 587 -19.85 22.13 13.66
N GLY A 588 -19.82 21.25 14.66
CA GLY A 588 -20.63 20.04 14.69
C GLY A 588 -22.10 20.22 15.07
N ARG A 589 -22.60 21.46 15.26
CA ARG A 589 -24.00 21.73 15.67
C ARG A 589 -25.07 21.17 14.73
N VAL A 590 -24.67 20.81 13.51
CA VAL A 590 -25.53 20.17 12.51
C VAL A 590 -25.88 18.72 12.91
N PHE A 591 -25.06 18.07 13.75
CA PHE A 591 -25.29 16.70 14.21
C PHE A 591 -26.27 16.66 15.38
N GLN A 592 -27.29 15.80 15.27
CA GLN A 592 -28.25 15.51 16.33
C GLN A 592 -27.61 14.66 17.45
N GLU A 593 -28.35 14.36 18.52
CA GLU A 593 -27.88 13.46 19.57
C GLU A 593 -27.36 12.13 19.00
N PRO A 594 -26.24 11.58 19.53
CA PRO A 594 -25.57 11.94 20.79
C PRO A 594 -24.51 13.07 20.72
N PHE A 595 -24.29 13.75 19.59
CA PHE A 595 -23.16 14.68 19.44
C PHE A 595 -23.17 15.87 20.43
N PRO A 596 -24.28 16.60 20.63
CA PRO A 596 -24.33 17.70 21.58
C PRO A 596 -23.99 17.26 23.01
N THR A 597 -24.45 16.07 23.42
CA THR A 597 -24.12 15.48 24.73
C THR A 597 -22.63 15.14 24.85
N MET A 598 -22.04 14.53 23.82
CA MET A 598 -20.60 14.22 23.80
C MET A 598 -19.75 15.50 23.87
N ALA A 599 -20.06 16.50 23.03
CA ALA A 599 -19.34 17.77 23.00
C ALA A 599 -19.39 18.48 24.36
N LYS A 600 -20.54 18.46 25.05
CA LYS A 600 -20.71 19.03 26.40
C LYS A 600 -19.93 18.27 27.48
N ARG A 601 -19.75 16.96 27.33
CA ARG A 601 -19.02 16.09 28.28
C ARG A 601 -17.53 15.93 27.95
N THR A 602 -17.01 16.74 27.03
CA THR A 602 -15.60 16.74 26.65
C THR A 602 -14.73 17.17 27.82
N ASP A 603 -13.73 16.36 28.13
CA ASP A 603 -12.72 16.68 29.12
C ASP A 603 -11.89 17.89 28.67
N SER A 604 -11.71 18.84 29.58
CA SER A 604 -10.91 20.06 29.36
C SER A 604 -9.51 19.96 29.97
N GLN A 605 -9.16 18.82 30.57
CA GLN A 605 -7.89 18.59 31.27
C GLN A 605 -6.71 18.15 30.41
#